data_AF-A0A349VQ56-F1
#
_entry.id   AF-A0A349VQ56-F1
#
_cell.length_a   1.000
_cell.length_b   1.000
_cell.length_c   1.000
_cell.angle_alpha   90.00
_cell.angle_beta   90.00
_cell.angle_gamma   90.00
#
_symmetry.space_group_name_H-M   'P 1'
#
loop_
_entity.id
_entity.type
_entity.pdbx_description
1 polymer ?
#
loop_
_entity_poly.entity_id
_entity_poly.type
_entity_poly.pdbx_seq_one_letter_code
_entity_poly.pdbx_strand_id
1 'polypeptide(L)'
;MSAKWRKFLSYYRPYMKGFIADMCFALIGAATSLVIPLIIRYITGTVLSDGFAHAGQTIAWLFALMLLLLLIEFFCNYFIAYVGHMVGARMEYDLRNELFTHYQKLSFRFYDDQKVGSLMSRVTNDLFEITELYHHGPEDLMISAIKLLGSLVILCLINVPLAIVALVPVPFMIVFASILNRKMKRTFKKNRERIAEINTRMEDSLSGIRVVKSFTGEDMEIHKFTEGNDLFLMSKKDNYRYMAIYHAVLWASTGLITV
;
A
#
# COMPACT_ATOMS: atom_id res chain seq x y z
N MET A 1 14.22 4.90 -19.86
CA MET A 1 13.64 3.87 -18.95
C MET A 1 14.49 2.61 -19.00
N SER A 2 14.78 1.97 -17.86
CA SER A 2 15.47 0.67 -17.85
C SER A 2 14.59 -0.41 -18.52
N ALA A 3 15.21 -1.44 -19.10
CA ALA A 3 14.50 -2.54 -19.76
C ALA A 3 13.45 -3.23 -18.84
N LYS A 4 13.73 -3.25 -17.53
CA LYS A 4 12.82 -3.80 -16.50
C LYS A 4 11.51 -3.01 -16.40
N TRP A 5 11.59 -1.67 -16.39
CA TRP A 5 10.40 -0.80 -16.38
C TRP A 5 9.56 -0.93 -17.64
N ARG A 6 10.20 -1.14 -18.80
CA ARG A 6 9.46 -1.40 -20.04
C ARG A 6 8.70 -2.72 -19.99
N LYS A 7 9.32 -3.79 -19.46
CA LYS A 7 8.64 -5.08 -19.27
C LYS A 7 7.48 -4.94 -18.28
N PHE A 8 7.70 -4.25 -17.15
CA PHE A 8 6.65 -3.97 -16.17
C PHE A 8 5.44 -3.27 -16.80
N LEU A 9 5.66 -2.16 -17.50
CA LEU A 9 4.56 -1.43 -18.15
C LEU A 9 3.88 -2.20 -19.29
N SER A 10 4.55 -3.19 -19.89
CA SER A 10 3.97 -3.97 -20.99
C SER A 10 2.78 -4.84 -20.55
N TYR A 11 2.74 -5.27 -19.29
CA TYR A 11 1.63 -6.08 -18.75
C TYR A 11 0.32 -5.31 -18.59
N TYR A 12 0.36 -3.98 -18.58
CA TYR A 12 -0.87 -3.18 -18.59
C TYR A 12 -1.58 -3.18 -19.95
N ARG A 13 -0.83 -3.38 -21.05
CA ARG A 13 -1.36 -3.21 -22.43
C ARG A 13 -2.62 -4.02 -22.71
N PRO A 14 -2.74 -5.31 -22.33
CA PRO A 14 -3.95 -6.10 -22.59
C PRO A 14 -5.16 -5.59 -21.79
N TYR A 15 -4.92 -4.90 -20.67
CA TYR A 15 -5.93 -4.51 -19.68
C TYR A 15 -6.23 -3.01 -19.67
N MET A 16 -5.82 -2.27 -20.71
CA MET A 16 -5.90 -0.81 -20.72
C MET A 16 -7.32 -0.24 -20.57
N LYS A 17 -8.33 -0.94 -21.06
CA LYS A 17 -9.73 -0.49 -20.89
C LYS A 17 -10.15 -0.48 -19.42
N GLY A 18 -9.82 -1.55 -18.69
CA GLY A 18 -10.10 -1.65 -17.26
C GLY A 18 -9.30 -0.63 -16.46
N PHE A 19 -7.99 -0.53 -16.76
CA PHE A 19 -7.09 0.42 -16.11
C PHE A 19 -7.51 1.89 -16.31
N ILE A 20 -7.88 2.28 -17.54
CA ILE A 20 -8.32 3.66 -17.81
C ILE A 20 -9.65 3.94 -17.12
N ALA A 21 -10.60 2.99 -17.15
CA ALA A 21 -11.87 3.15 -16.44
C ALA A 21 -11.63 3.34 -14.94
N ASP A 22 -10.83 2.47 -14.34
CA ASP A 22 -10.42 2.54 -12.94
C ASP A 22 -9.80 3.90 -12.57
N MET A 23 -8.85 4.39 -13.37
CA MET A 23 -8.31 5.75 -13.20
C MET A 23 -9.36 6.85 -13.33
N CYS A 24 -10.28 6.76 -14.29
CA CYS A 24 -11.35 7.76 -14.39
C CYS A 24 -12.20 7.81 -13.11
N PHE A 25 -12.55 6.67 -12.53
CA PHE A 25 -13.31 6.61 -11.28
C PHE A 25 -12.49 7.10 -10.08
N ALA A 26 -11.19 6.78 -10.01
CA ALA A 26 -10.28 7.30 -8.99
C ALA A 26 -10.18 8.84 -9.06
N LEU A 27 -10.13 9.41 -10.26
CA LEU A 27 -10.14 10.86 -10.48
C LEU A 27 -11.45 11.49 -10.00
N ILE A 28 -12.59 10.92 -10.39
CA ILE A 28 -13.93 11.44 -10.03
C ILE A 28 -14.17 11.32 -8.52
N GLY A 29 -13.83 10.19 -7.91
CA GLY A 29 -13.96 9.96 -6.47
C GLY A 29 -13.10 10.93 -5.68
N ALA A 30 -11.82 11.09 -6.06
CA ALA A 30 -10.92 12.04 -5.42
C ALA A 30 -11.42 13.49 -5.54
N ALA A 31 -11.85 13.92 -6.73
CA ALA A 31 -12.40 15.26 -6.95
C ALA A 31 -13.68 15.50 -6.13
N THR A 32 -14.60 14.54 -6.14
CA THR A 32 -15.86 14.58 -5.36
C THR A 32 -15.59 14.77 -3.86
N SER A 33 -14.62 14.04 -3.31
CA SER A 33 -14.26 14.14 -1.89
C SER A 33 -13.76 15.53 -1.47
N LEU A 34 -13.18 16.32 -2.40
CA LEU A 34 -12.74 17.69 -2.14
C LEU A 34 -13.88 18.71 -2.13
N VAL A 35 -15.03 18.38 -2.73
CA VAL A 35 -16.20 19.27 -2.77
C VAL A 35 -16.91 19.31 -1.43
N ILE A 36 -16.88 18.22 -0.65
CA ILE A 36 -17.60 18.12 0.63
C ILE A 36 -17.17 19.22 1.63
N PRO A 37 -15.86 19.44 1.91
CA PRO A 37 -15.43 20.54 2.79
C PRO A 37 -15.83 21.94 2.30
N LEU A 38 -15.95 22.15 0.98
CA LEU A 38 -16.38 23.43 0.41
C LEU A 38 -17.86 23.72 0.70
N ILE A 39 -18.71 22.68 0.64
CA ILE A 39 -20.12 22.78 1.01
C ILE A 39 -20.25 23.13 2.49
N ILE A 40 -19.50 22.45 3.37
CA ILE A 40 -19.50 22.74 4.81
C ILE A 40 -19.08 24.19 5.06
N ARG A 41 -17.99 24.65 4.44
CA ARG A 41 -17.54 26.04 4.55
C ARG A 41 -18.62 27.03 4.11
N TYR A 42 -19.34 26.76 3.02
CA TYR A 42 -20.41 27.63 2.55
C TYR A 42 -21.59 27.69 3.52
N ILE A 43 -21.98 26.55 4.11
CA ILE A 43 -23.03 26.49 5.14
C ILE A 43 -22.63 27.34 6.35
N THR A 44 -21.42 27.13 6.88
CA THR A 44 -20.93 27.83 8.08
C THR A 44 -20.65 29.31 7.84
N GLY A 45 -20.14 29.68 6.65
CA GLY A 45 -19.69 31.03 6.36
C GLY A 45 -20.77 31.99 5.85
N THR A 46 -21.81 31.48 5.17
CA THR A 46 -22.81 32.32 4.48
C THR A 46 -24.23 32.04 4.98
N VAL A 47 -24.60 30.76 5.07
CA VAL A 47 -26.00 30.39 5.34
C VAL A 47 -26.39 30.64 6.80
N LEU A 48 -25.44 30.45 7.73
CA LEU A 48 -25.64 30.72 9.15
C LEU A 48 -25.58 32.22 9.49
N SER A 49 -24.88 33.04 8.70
CA SER A 49 -24.78 34.49 8.92
C SER A 49 -26.02 35.26 8.44
N ASP A 50 -26.71 34.78 7.40
CA ASP A 50 -27.84 35.48 6.76
C ASP A 50 -29.21 35.24 7.45
N GLY A 51 -29.24 34.48 8.54
CA GLY A 51 -30.43 34.26 9.37
C GLY A 51 -31.32 33.08 8.97
N PHE A 52 -31.89 32.40 9.97
CA PHE A 52 -32.58 31.10 9.80
C PHE A 52 -33.84 31.11 8.94
N ALA A 53 -34.47 32.28 8.72
CA ALA A 53 -35.80 32.38 8.09
C ALA A 53 -35.83 31.88 6.62
N HIS A 54 -34.70 31.98 5.89
CA HIS A 54 -34.55 31.45 4.53
C HIS A 54 -33.47 30.35 4.42
N ALA A 55 -32.80 30.02 5.52
CA ALA A 55 -31.70 29.05 5.54
C ALA A 55 -32.16 27.60 5.36
N GLY A 56 -33.37 27.25 5.82
CA GLY A 56 -33.84 25.86 5.86
C GLY A 56 -33.88 25.18 4.48
N GLN A 57 -34.39 25.88 3.45
CA GLN A 57 -34.47 25.33 2.10
C GLN A 57 -33.08 25.17 1.45
N THR A 58 -32.19 26.14 1.64
CA THR A 58 -30.81 26.08 1.15
C THR A 58 -30.02 24.95 1.82
N ILE A 59 -30.18 24.78 3.14
CA ILE A 59 -29.54 23.68 3.88
C ILE A 59 -30.07 22.33 3.40
N ALA A 60 -31.38 22.19 3.18
CA ALA A 60 -31.95 20.95 2.66
C ALA A 60 -31.40 20.58 1.28
N TRP A 61 -31.26 21.56 0.37
CA TRP A 61 -30.64 21.34 -0.94
C TRP A 61 -29.17 20.97 -0.86
N LEU A 62 -28.38 21.65 -0.02
CA LEU A 62 -26.96 21.33 0.16
C LEU A 62 -26.77 19.96 0.82
N PHE A 63 -27.66 19.58 1.74
CA PHE A 63 -27.67 18.25 2.32
C PHE A 63 -27.99 17.17 1.27
N ALA A 64 -29.00 17.40 0.42
CA ALA A 64 -29.32 16.49 -0.68
C ALA A 64 -28.16 16.38 -1.68
N LEU A 65 -27.48 17.48 -2.00
CA LEU A 65 -26.27 17.49 -2.82
C LEU A 65 -25.14 16.70 -2.16
N MET A 66 -24.92 16.88 -0.85
CA MET A 66 -23.89 16.14 -0.12
C MET A 66 -24.18 14.63 -0.11
N LEU A 67 -25.45 14.22 0.09
CA LEU A 67 -25.85 12.82 -0.03
C LEU A 67 -25.59 12.28 -1.44
N LEU A 68 -25.88 13.05 -2.49
CA LEU A 68 -25.58 12.66 -3.86
C LEU A 68 -24.06 12.49 -4.08
N LEU A 69 -23.24 13.41 -3.59
CA LEU A 69 -21.78 13.32 -3.68
C LEU A 69 -21.25 12.09 -2.92
N LEU A 70 -21.79 11.78 -1.74
CA LEU A 70 -21.45 10.57 -1.00
C LEU A 70 -21.83 9.28 -1.76
N LEU A 71 -22.98 9.27 -2.45
CA LEU A 71 -23.37 8.14 -3.30
C LEU A 71 -22.45 7.98 -4.52
N ILE A 72 -22.03 9.10 -5.13
CA ILE A 72 -21.07 9.09 -6.23
C ILE A 72 -19.72 8.56 -5.74
N GLU A 73 -19.22 9.07 -4.62
CA GLU A 73 -17.97 8.62 -4.01
C GLU A 73 -18.03 7.13 -3.64
N PHE A 74 -19.14 6.66 -3.07
CA PHE A 74 -19.37 5.24 -2.79
C PHE A 74 -19.26 4.39 -4.05
N PHE A 75 -19.95 4.78 -5.13
CA PHE A 75 -19.92 4.02 -6.38
C PHE A 75 -18.52 4.04 -7.02
N CYS A 76 -17.81 5.17 -6.96
CA CYS A 76 -16.43 5.26 -7.41
C CYS A 76 -15.53 4.30 -6.62
N ASN A 77 -15.57 4.37 -5.29
CA ASN A 77 -14.74 3.49 -4.44
C ASN A 77 -15.07 2.01 -4.65
N TYR A 78 -16.34 1.65 -4.82
CA TYR A 78 -16.74 0.28 -5.15
C TYR A 78 -16.18 -0.16 -6.51
N PHE A 79 -16.31 0.69 -7.53
CA PHE A 79 -15.82 0.39 -8.87
C PHE A 79 -14.30 0.24 -8.87
N ILE A 80 -13.60 1.14 -8.19
CA ILE A 80 -12.15 1.12 -8.08
C ILE A 80 -11.68 -0.17 -7.40
N ALA A 81 -12.24 -0.47 -6.23
CA ALA A 81 -11.93 -1.71 -5.52
C ALA A 81 -12.20 -2.93 -6.40
N TYR A 82 -13.39 -3.05 -7.00
CA TYR A 82 -13.72 -4.23 -7.78
C TYR A 82 -12.91 -4.33 -9.08
N VAL A 83 -12.92 -3.30 -9.92
CA VAL A 83 -12.30 -3.32 -11.25
C VAL A 83 -10.78 -3.26 -11.15
N GLY A 84 -10.22 -2.44 -10.26
CA GLY A 84 -8.80 -2.39 -9.97
C GLY A 84 -8.25 -3.76 -9.55
N HIS A 85 -8.85 -4.39 -8.53
CA HIS A 85 -8.44 -5.74 -8.13
C HIS A 85 -8.64 -6.79 -9.23
N MET A 86 -9.73 -6.72 -10.00
CA MET A 86 -9.97 -7.65 -11.11
C MET A 86 -8.95 -7.48 -12.26
N VAL A 87 -8.48 -6.26 -12.54
CA VAL A 87 -7.38 -6.02 -13.48
C VAL A 87 -6.08 -6.63 -12.93
N GLY A 88 -5.77 -6.39 -11.66
CA GLY A 88 -4.61 -6.99 -10.99
C GLY A 88 -4.62 -8.52 -11.04
N ALA A 89 -5.77 -9.14 -10.74
CA ALA A 89 -5.93 -10.59 -10.75
C ALA A 89 -5.76 -11.21 -12.16
N ARG A 90 -6.22 -10.52 -13.21
CA ARG A 90 -6.00 -10.99 -14.60
C ARG A 90 -4.54 -10.87 -15.02
N MET A 91 -3.86 -9.78 -14.62
CA MET A 91 -2.41 -9.64 -14.82
C MET A 91 -1.64 -10.73 -14.06
N GLU A 92 -2.06 -11.07 -12.84
CA GLU A 92 -1.48 -12.15 -12.06
C GLU A 92 -1.64 -13.51 -12.74
N TYR A 93 -2.84 -13.79 -13.28
CA TYR A 93 -3.11 -15.01 -14.03
C TYR A 93 -2.14 -15.19 -15.20
N ASP A 94 -1.94 -14.14 -16.01
CA ASP A 94 -1.00 -14.18 -17.14
C ASP A 94 0.45 -14.35 -16.70
N LEU A 95 0.85 -13.62 -15.65
CA LEU A 95 2.19 -13.72 -15.08
C LEU A 95 2.48 -15.13 -14.56
N ARG A 96 1.53 -15.75 -13.85
CA ARG A 96 1.66 -17.13 -13.36
C ARG A 96 1.81 -18.11 -14.52
N ASN A 97 1.03 -17.96 -15.59
CA ASN A 97 1.13 -18.80 -16.78
C ASN A 97 2.49 -18.63 -17.50
N GLU A 98 2.96 -17.39 -17.70
CA GLU A 98 4.26 -17.12 -18.34
C GLU A 98 5.40 -17.71 -17.52
N LEU A 99 5.38 -17.49 -16.20
CA LEU A 99 6.48 -17.89 -15.31
C LEU A 99 6.53 -19.41 -15.13
N PHE A 100 5.38 -20.06 -14.98
CA PHE A 100 5.30 -21.52 -14.95
C PHE A 100 5.72 -22.15 -16.29
N THR A 101 5.29 -21.60 -17.42
CA THR A 101 5.71 -22.07 -18.75
C THR A 101 7.22 -21.90 -18.95
N HIS A 102 7.80 -20.82 -18.41
CA HIS A 102 9.24 -20.61 -18.46
C HIS A 102 10.00 -21.65 -17.62
N TYR A 103 9.51 -21.96 -16.41
CA TYR A 103 10.10 -23.01 -15.57
C TYR A 103 10.17 -24.35 -16.32
N GLN A 104 9.13 -24.77 -17.04
CA GLN A 104 9.15 -26.03 -17.80
C GLN A 104 10.23 -26.10 -18.90
N LYS A 105 10.85 -24.97 -19.27
CA LYS A 105 11.89 -24.88 -20.31
C LYS A 105 13.31 -24.75 -19.75
N LEU A 106 13.47 -24.63 -18.43
CA LEU A 106 14.78 -24.48 -17.79
C LEU A 106 15.53 -25.82 -17.74
N SER A 107 16.86 -25.75 -17.74
CA SER A 107 17.72 -26.94 -17.74
C SER A 107 17.73 -27.64 -16.38
N PHE A 108 18.04 -28.94 -16.34
CA PHE A 108 18.21 -29.69 -15.08
C PHE A 108 19.22 -29.03 -14.14
N ARG A 109 20.34 -28.49 -14.67
CA ARG A 109 21.33 -27.75 -13.89
C ARG A 109 20.73 -26.57 -13.11
N PHE A 110 19.73 -25.88 -13.66
CA PHE A 110 19.05 -24.81 -12.92
C PHE A 110 18.34 -25.37 -11.67
N TYR A 111 17.75 -26.56 -11.77
CA TYR A 111 17.05 -27.22 -10.68
C TYR A 111 17.97 -27.85 -9.64
N ASP A 112 19.19 -28.23 -10.02
CA ASP A 112 20.21 -28.71 -9.08
C ASP A 112 20.61 -27.61 -8.06
N ASP A 113 20.61 -26.35 -8.50
CA ASP A 113 21.03 -25.19 -7.70
C ASP A 113 19.85 -24.45 -7.02
N GLN A 114 18.60 -24.88 -7.21
CA GLN A 114 17.42 -24.14 -6.76
C GLN A 114 16.45 -24.97 -5.92
N LYS A 115 16.08 -24.46 -4.74
CA LYS A 115 15.06 -25.08 -3.89
C LYS A 115 13.67 -24.94 -4.50
N VAL A 116 12.92 -26.05 -4.61
CA VAL A 116 11.54 -26.08 -5.13
C VAL A 116 10.63 -25.09 -4.37
N GLY A 117 10.76 -25.02 -3.04
CA GLY A 117 9.98 -24.07 -2.23
C GLY A 117 10.22 -22.60 -2.60
N SER A 118 11.44 -22.24 -2.99
CA SER A 118 11.75 -20.87 -3.45
C SER A 118 11.06 -20.56 -4.77
N LEU A 119 11.06 -21.52 -5.71
CA LEU A 119 10.38 -21.36 -7.00
C LEU A 119 8.85 -21.25 -6.82
N MET A 120 8.27 -22.02 -5.90
CA MET A 120 6.85 -21.91 -5.55
C MET A 120 6.52 -20.54 -4.97
N SER A 121 7.30 -20.05 -3.99
CA SER A 121 7.08 -18.73 -3.38
C SER A 121 7.13 -17.59 -4.40
N ARG A 122 7.99 -17.69 -5.43
CA ARG A 122 8.05 -16.69 -6.50
C ARG A 122 6.76 -16.64 -7.33
N VAL A 123 6.18 -17.79 -7.65
CA VAL A 123 4.94 -17.88 -8.45
C VAL A 123 3.71 -17.48 -7.64
N THR A 124 3.73 -17.66 -6.32
CA THR A 124 2.60 -17.33 -5.45
C THR A 124 2.77 -15.96 -4.80
N ASN A 125 3.68 -15.84 -3.82
CA ASN A 125 3.80 -14.66 -2.97
C ASN A 125 4.41 -13.46 -3.71
N ASP A 126 5.51 -13.66 -4.44
CA ASP A 126 6.19 -12.53 -5.08
C ASP A 126 5.35 -11.97 -6.24
N LEU A 127 4.67 -12.83 -7.00
CA LEU A 127 3.73 -12.38 -8.04
C LEU A 127 2.55 -11.64 -7.44
N PHE A 128 2.01 -12.10 -6.31
CA PHE A 128 0.96 -11.38 -5.58
C PHE A 128 1.42 -9.98 -5.13
N GLU A 129 2.61 -9.84 -4.52
CA GLU A 129 3.14 -8.53 -4.14
C GLU A 129 3.30 -7.59 -5.35
N ILE A 130 3.69 -8.14 -6.51
CA ILE A 130 3.84 -7.38 -7.76
C ILE A 130 2.47 -6.97 -8.32
N THR A 131 1.45 -7.83 -8.27
CA THR A 131 0.11 -7.56 -8.81
C THR A 131 -0.70 -6.62 -7.93
N GLU A 132 -0.48 -6.66 -6.61
CA GLU A 132 -0.91 -5.62 -5.68
C GLU A 132 -0.36 -4.25 -6.09
N LEU A 133 0.94 -4.16 -6.36
CA LEU A 133 1.54 -2.90 -6.84
C LEU A 133 0.99 -2.44 -8.20
N TYR A 134 0.62 -3.38 -9.09
CA TYR A 134 0.11 -3.05 -10.42
C TYR A 134 -1.24 -2.31 -10.40
N HIS A 135 -2.12 -2.57 -9.44
CA HIS A 135 -3.41 -1.88 -9.39
C HIS A 135 -3.41 -0.76 -8.34
N HIS A 136 -3.00 -1.01 -7.09
CA HIS A 136 -2.98 0.02 -6.05
C HIS A 136 -1.96 1.12 -6.31
N GLY A 137 -0.80 0.80 -6.91
CA GLY A 137 0.27 1.77 -7.09
C GLY A 137 -0.15 3.02 -7.88
N PRO A 138 -0.65 2.88 -9.13
CA PRO A 138 -1.14 4.01 -9.91
C PRO A 138 -2.34 4.73 -9.27
N GLU A 139 -3.26 3.96 -8.69
CA GLU A 139 -4.48 4.45 -8.05
C GLU A 139 -4.19 5.35 -6.87
N ASP A 140 -3.43 4.85 -5.88
CA ASP A 140 -3.05 5.59 -4.69
C ASP A 140 -2.28 6.86 -5.04
N LEU A 141 -1.36 6.78 -6.01
CA LEU A 141 -0.59 7.92 -6.47
C LEU A 141 -1.50 8.99 -7.07
N MET A 142 -2.47 8.60 -7.88
CA MET A 142 -3.37 9.55 -8.51
C MET A 142 -4.33 10.18 -7.51
N ILE A 143 -4.99 9.37 -6.66
CA ILE A 143 -5.89 9.87 -5.61
C ILE A 143 -5.13 10.82 -4.68
N SER A 144 -3.93 10.43 -4.23
CA SER A 144 -3.11 11.26 -3.35
C SER A 144 -2.67 12.55 -4.02
N ALA A 145 -2.26 12.51 -5.30
CA ALA A 145 -1.87 13.70 -6.04
C ALA A 145 -3.05 14.68 -6.21
N ILE A 146 -4.23 14.18 -6.59
CA ILE A 146 -5.43 15.01 -6.74
C ILE A 146 -5.84 15.62 -5.40
N LYS A 147 -5.90 14.82 -4.33
CA LYS A 147 -6.28 15.32 -3.00
C LYS A 147 -5.27 16.34 -2.48
N LEU A 148 -3.97 16.07 -2.62
CA LEU A 148 -2.92 16.99 -2.15
C LEU A 148 -2.90 18.29 -2.95
N LEU A 149 -2.83 18.20 -4.29
CA LEU A 149 -2.77 19.41 -5.14
C LEU A 149 -4.09 20.16 -5.13
N GLY A 150 -5.22 19.45 -5.21
CA GLY A 150 -6.55 20.04 -5.18
C GLY A 150 -6.84 20.75 -3.86
N SER A 151 -6.56 20.13 -2.71
CA SER A 151 -6.72 20.79 -1.41
C SER A 151 -5.80 22.00 -1.27
N LEU A 152 -4.55 21.92 -1.73
CA LEU A 152 -3.61 23.05 -1.70
C LEU A 152 -4.11 24.23 -2.56
N VAL A 153 -4.56 23.97 -3.79
CA VAL A 153 -5.14 24.99 -4.67
C VAL A 153 -6.37 25.63 -4.04
N ILE A 154 -7.29 24.81 -3.51
CA ILE A 154 -8.49 25.28 -2.81
C ILE A 154 -8.13 26.20 -1.63
N LEU A 155 -7.18 25.77 -0.78
CA LEU A 155 -6.75 26.56 0.38
C LEU A 155 -6.09 27.88 -0.03
N CYS A 156 -5.22 27.86 -1.04
CA CYS A 156 -4.59 29.08 -1.57
C CYS A 156 -5.62 30.08 -2.12
N LEU A 157 -6.68 29.59 -2.79
CA LEU A 157 -7.76 30.44 -3.29
C LEU A 157 -8.62 31.03 -2.17
N ILE A 158 -8.75 30.33 -1.04
CA ILE A 158 -9.50 30.80 0.13
C ILE A 158 -8.67 31.80 0.96
N ASN A 159 -7.44 31.42 1.34
CA ASN A 159 -6.56 32.22 2.17
C ASN A 159 -5.11 31.72 2.08
N VAL A 160 -4.27 32.49 1.38
CA VAL A 160 -2.85 32.15 1.17
C VAL A 160 -2.05 32.02 2.48
N PRO A 161 -2.18 32.93 3.47
CA PRO A 161 -1.51 32.75 4.78
C PRO A 161 -1.83 31.42 5.46
N LEU A 162 -3.11 31.02 5.53
CA LEU A 162 -3.53 29.74 6.11
C LEU A 162 -2.98 28.54 5.32
N ALA A 163 -2.93 28.63 3.99
CA ALA A 163 -2.35 27.58 3.15
C ALA A 163 -0.85 27.38 3.42
N ILE A 164 -0.10 28.47 3.63
CA ILE A 164 1.32 28.40 4.01
C ILE A 164 1.48 27.73 5.37
N VAL A 165 0.66 28.11 6.37
CA VAL A 165 0.69 27.49 7.71
C VAL A 165 0.41 25.99 7.62
N ALA A 166 -0.60 25.58 6.84
CA ALA A 166 -0.93 24.16 6.63
C ALA A 166 0.18 23.37 5.93
N LEU A 167 1.04 24.03 5.13
CA LEU A 167 2.20 23.41 4.49
C LEU A 167 3.41 23.24 5.42
N VAL A 168 3.51 23.97 6.53
CA VAL A 168 4.69 23.92 7.43
C VAL A 168 5.00 22.51 7.94
N PRO A 169 4.01 21.67 8.35
CA PRO A 169 4.29 20.30 8.78
C PRO A 169 4.76 19.37 7.64
N VAL A 170 4.45 19.68 6.37
CA VAL A 170 4.66 18.76 5.24
C VAL A 170 6.15 18.48 4.97
N PRO A 171 7.07 19.48 4.86
CA PRO A 171 8.50 19.21 4.73
C PRO A 171 9.06 18.37 5.88
N PHE A 172 8.61 18.61 7.11
CA PHE A 172 9.00 17.84 8.28
C PHE A 172 8.58 16.37 8.14
N MET A 173 7.33 16.13 7.73
CA MET A 173 6.83 14.79 7.42
C MET A 173 7.68 14.10 6.35
N ILE A 174 7.99 14.78 5.23
CA ILE A 174 8.78 14.21 4.14
C ILE A 174 10.17 13.80 4.61
N VAL A 175 10.85 14.66 5.39
CA VAL A 175 12.21 14.39 5.90
C VAL A 175 12.20 13.19 6.84
N PHE A 176 11.34 13.19 7.86
CA PHE A 176 11.27 12.10 8.82
C PHE A 176 10.80 10.80 8.19
N ALA A 177 9.77 10.84 7.35
CA ALA A 177 9.29 9.68 6.62
C ALA A 177 10.40 9.08 5.75
N SER A 178 11.17 9.92 5.03
CA SER A 178 12.28 9.46 4.19
C SER A 178 13.40 8.79 5.00
N ILE A 179 13.79 9.37 6.14
CA ILE A 179 14.84 8.83 7.01
C ILE A 179 14.38 7.50 7.63
N LEU A 180 13.18 7.47 8.20
CA LEU A 180 12.64 6.29 8.88
C LEU A 180 12.33 5.17 7.89
N ASN A 181 11.80 5.47 6.70
CA ASN A 181 11.55 4.46 5.67
C ASN A 181 12.87 3.81 5.21
N ARG A 182 13.97 4.57 5.08
CA ARG A 182 15.30 3.99 4.81
C ARG A 182 15.77 3.05 5.92
N LYS A 183 15.59 3.41 7.19
CA LYS A 183 15.96 2.55 8.33
C LYS A 183 15.10 1.30 8.39
N MET A 184 13.80 1.48 8.24
CA MET A 184 12.80 0.41 8.25
C MET A 184 13.04 -0.60 7.12
N LYS A 185 13.37 -0.16 5.90
CA LYS A 185 13.77 -1.06 4.80
C LYS A 185 14.96 -1.95 5.16
N ARG A 186 15.96 -1.42 5.87
CA ARG A 186 17.14 -2.20 6.31
C ARG A 186 16.75 -3.26 7.35
N THR A 187 15.93 -2.91 8.33
CA THR A 187 15.50 -3.85 9.36
C THR A 187 14.55 -4.91 8.80
N PHE A 188 13.67 -4.55 7.85
CA PHE A 188 12.81 -5.52 7.17
C PHE A 188 13.62 -6.51 6.35
N LYS A 189 14.67 -6.05 5.66
CA LYS A 189 15.60 -6.92 4.94
C LYS A 189 16.26 -7.92 5.90
N LYS A 190 16.84 -7.43 7.01
CA LYS A 190 17.46 -8.29 8.03
C LYS A 190 16.48 -9.31 8.62
N ASN A 191 15.24 -8.90 8.87
CA ASN A 191 14.20 -9.81 9.37
C ASN A 191 13.79 -10.87 8.34
N ARG A 192 13.71 -10.51 7.04
CA ARG A 192 13.48 -11.49 5.95
C ARG A 192 14.65 -12.50 5.86
N GLU A 193 15.90 -12.04 6.02
CA GLU A 193 17.09 -12.90 6.10
C GLU A 193 17.00 -13.89 7.29
N ARG A 194 16.61 -13.43 8.49
CA ARG A 194 16.40 -14.31 9.66
C ARG A 194 15.30 -15.34 9.47
N ILE A 195 14.17 -14.96 8.87
CA ILE A 195 13.09 -15.91 8.54
C ILE A 195 13.59 -16.98 7.57
N ALA A 196 14.37 -16.60 6.55
CA ALA A 196 14.92 -17.55 5.59
C ALA A 196 15.90 -18.56 6.24
N GLU A 197 16.73 -18.09 7.18
CA GLU A 197 17.62 -18.95 7.98
C GLU A 197 16.82 -19.95 8.83
N ILE A 198 15.78 -19.49 9.54
CA ILE A 198 14.89 -20.36 10.33
C ILE A 198 14.21 -21.40 9.44
N ASN A 199 13.62 -20.98 8.31
CA ASN A 199 12.94 -21.88 7.39
C ASN A 199 13.88 -22.94 6.82
N THR A 200 15.12 -22.56 6.49
CA THR A 200 16.14 -23.50 6.00
C THR A 200 16.50 -24.54 7.06
N ARG A 201 16.76 -24.11 8.30
CA ARG A 201 17.04 -25.04 9.40
C ARG A 201 15.86 -25.98 9.69
N MET A 202 14.65 -25.44 9.64
CA MET A 202 13.42 -26.23 9.83
C MET A 202 13.26 -27.26 8.71
N GLU A 203 13.49 -26.87 7.45
CA GLU A 203 13.47 -27.78 6.29
C GLU A 203 14.50 -28.91 6.47
N ASP A 204 15.75 -28.59 6.82
CA ASP A 204 16.82 -29.57 7.03
C ASP A 204 16.49 -30.54 8.17
N SER A 205 16.01 -30.02 9.30
CA SER A 205 15.67 -30.80 10.49
C SER A 205 14.49 -31.75 10.24
N LEU A 206 13.43 -31.26 9.58
CA LEU A 206 12.25 -32.05 9.25
C LEU A 206 12.53 -33.08 8.14
N SER A 207 13.31 -32.72 7.13
CA SER A 207 13.70 -33.66 6.06
C SER A 207 14.62 -34.77 6.61
N GLY A 208 15.47 -34.42 7.58
CA GLY A 208 16.36 -35.32 8.30
C GLY A 208 15.76 -35.95 9.55
N ILE A 209 14.44 -35.90 9.76
CA ILE A 209 13.82 -36.24 11.06
C ILE A 209 14.17 -37.64 11.55
N ARG A 210 14.33 -38.63 10.65
CA ARG A 210 14.74 -39.99 11.02
C ARG A 210 16.15 -40.04 11.63
N VAL A 211 17.07 -39.21 11.14
CA VAL A 211 18.44 -39.09 11.67
C VAL A 211 18.42 -38.40 13.03
N VAL A 212 17.67 -37.30 13.15
CA VAL A 212 17.51 -36.61 14.44
C VAL A 212 17.01 -37.58 15.51
N LYS A 213 15.94 -38.34 15.19
CA LYS A 213 15.34 -39.34 16.09
C LYS A 213 16.27 -40.52 16.39
N SER A 214 17.04 -41.01 15.42
CA SER A 214 17.95 -42.15 15.65
C SER A 214 19.09 -41.81 16.60
N PHE A 215 19.47 -40.54 16.69
CA PHE A 215 20.50 -40.04 17.60
C PHE A 215 19.94 -39.37 18.86
N THR A 216 18.64 -39.46 19.12
CA THR A 216 17.96 -38.77 20.25
C THR A 216 18.31 -37.27 20.31
N GLY A 217 18.44 -36.63 19.13
CA GLY A 217 18.94 -35.28 18.96
C GLY A 217 17.87 -34.17 19.01
N GLU A 218 16.64 -34.48 19.42
CA GLU A 218 15.52 -33.53 19.38
C GLU A 218 15.77 -32.27 20.21
N ASP A 219 16.27 -32.42 21.43
CA ASP A 219 16.54 -31.27 22.32
C ASP A 219 17.59 -30.33 21.73
N MET A 220 18.58 -30.87 21.04
CA MET A 220 19.60 -30.08 20.35
C MET A 220 18.99 -29.29 19.18
N GLU A 221 18.12 -29.91 18.38
CA GLU A 221 17.44 -29.23 17.27
C GLU A 221 16.45 -28.17 17.76
N ILE A 222 15.73 -28.45 18.85
CA ILE A 222 14.87 -27.47 19.53
C ILE A 222 15.71 -26.28 20.02
N HIS A 223 16.88 -26.52 20.62
CA HIS A 223 17.76 -25.45 21.07
C HIS A 223 18.25 -24.57 19.91
N LYS A 224 18.74 -25.17 18.82
CA LYS A 224 19.16 -24.44 17.60
C LYS A 224 18.03 -23.64 16.97
N PHE A 225 16.80 -24.16 17.02
CA PHE A 225 15.62 -23.44 16.55
C PHE A 225 15.34 -22.23 17.46
N THR A 226 15.35 -22.42 18.77
CA THR A 226 15.15 -21.35 19.76
C THR A 226 16.16 -20.21 19.58
N GLU A 227 17.45 -20.52 19.42
CA GLU A 227 18.48 -19.50 19.16
C GLU A 227 18.18 -18.67 17.89
N GLY A 228 17.79 -19.35 16.80
CA GLY A 228 17.39 -18.68 15.56
C GLY A 228 16.14 -17.82 15.74
N ASN A 229 15.15 -18.33 16.46
CA ASN A 229 13.89 -17.65 16.73
C ASN A 229 14.07 -16.41 17.63
N ASP A 230 14.99 -16.47 18.60
CA ASP A 230 15.37 -15.32 19.43
C ASP A 230 16.01 -14.20 18.59
N LEU A 231 16.91 -14.54 17.67
CA LEU A 231 17.50 -13.58 16.73
C LEU A 231 16.45 -12.96 15.80
N PHE A 232 15.47 -13.75 15.35
CA PHE A 232 14.32 -13.25 14.62
C PHE A 232 13.52 -12.25 15.48
N LEU A 233 13.16 -12.60 16.71
CA LEU A 233 12.41 -11.73 17.61
C LEU A 233 13.15 -10.41 17.88
N MET A 234 14.45 -10.45 18.11
CA MET A 234 15.29 -9.26 18.26
C MET A 234 15.23 -8.38 17.01
N SER A 235 15.34 -8.96 15.80
CA SER A 235 15.22 -8.21 14.55
C SER A 235 13.82 -7.64 14.32
N LYS A 236 12.78 -8.34 14.79
CA LYS A 236 11.39 -7.90 14.71
C LYS A 236 11.11 -6.74 15.66
N LYS A 237 11.73 -6.73 16.84
CA LYS A 237 11.68 -5.60 17.78
C LYS A 237 12.23 -4.32 17.15
N ASP A 238 13.33 -4.41 16.40
CA ASP A 238 13.89 -3.26 15.66
C ASP A 238 12.93 -2.77 14.56
N ASN A 239 12.28 -3.67 13.83
CA ASN A 239 11.24 -3.31 12.86
C ASN A 239 10.12 -2.50 13.51
N TYR A 240 9.57 -3.03 14.61
CA TYR A 240 8.46 -2.38 15.30
C TYR A 240 8.87 -1.07 15.97
N ARG A 241 10.11 -0.93 16.42
CA ARG A 241 10.61 0.36 16.92
C ARG A 241 10.56 1.43 15.83
N TYR A 242 11.08 1.15 14.63
CA TYR A 242 11.04 2.14 13.55
C TYR A 242 9.64 2.38 13.01
N MET A 243 8.82 1.34 12.92
CA MET A 243 7.40 1.45 12.55
C MET A 243 6.62 2.31 13.55
N ALA A 244 6.79 2.07 14.85
CA ALA A 244 6.12 2.84 15.89
C ALA A 244 6.52 4.32 15.85
N ILE A 245 7.81 4.63 15.71
CA ILE A 245 8.28 6.01 15.56
C ILE A 245 7.71 6.64 14.29
N TYR A 246 7.67 5.91 13.18
CA TYR A 246 7.11 6.38 11.91
C TYR A 246 5.63 6.77 12.05
N HIS A 247 4.81 5.88 12.62
CA HIS A 247 3.39 6.16 12.85
C HIS A 247 3.17 7.28 13.88
N ALA A 248 3.94 7.31 14.97
CA ALA A 248 3.83 8.36 15.98
C ALA A 248 4.14 9.75 15.39
N VAL A 249 5.22 9.87 14.60
CA VAL A 249 5.57 11.13 13.91
C VAL A 249 4.49 11.52 12.91
N LEU A 250 3.98 10.57 12.12
CA LEU A 250 2.91 10.86 11.17
C LEU A 250 1.64 11.34 11.86
N TRP A 251 1.17 10.63 12.90
CA TRP A 251 -0.03 11.01 13.65
C TRP A 251 0.12 12.37 14.34
N ALA A 252 1.27 12.64 14.96
CA ALA A 252 1.54 13.93 15.56
C ALA A 252 1.53 15.06 14.50
N SER A 253 2.11 14.80 13.33
CA SER A 253 2.14 15.78 12.23
C SER A 253 0.76 16.03 11.63
N THR A 254 -0.06 14.99 11.45
CA THR A 254 -1.45 15.17 11.00
C THR A 254 -2.30 15.89 12.04
N GLY A 255 -2.07 15.64 13.34
CA GLY A 255 -2.76 16.34 14.42
C GLY A 255 -2.51 17.85 14.41
N LEU A 256 -1.28 18.27 14.07
CA LEU A 256 -0.93 19.69 13.89
C LEU A 256 -1.66 20.37 12.73
N ILE A 257 -2.14 19.62 11.74
CA ILE A 257 -2.89 20.19 10.60
C ILE A 257 -4.37 20.39 10.98
N THR A 258 -4.88 19.56 11.88
CA THR A 258 -6.30 19.57 12.29
C THR A 258 -6.63 20.54 13.42
N VAL A 259 -5.62 21.00 14.18
CA VAL A 259 -5.75 21.94 15.32
C VAL A 259 -5.34 23.33 14.88
#